data_AF-A0AAQ3N6T5-F1
#
_entry.id   AF-A0AAQ3N6T5-F1
#
_cell.length_a   1.000
_cell.length_b   1.000
_cell.length_c   1.000
_cell.angle_alpha   90.00
_cell.angle_beta   90.00
_cell.angle_gamma   90.00
#
_symmetry.space_group_name_H-M   'P 1'
#
loop_
_entity.id
_entity.type
_entity.pdbx_description
1 polymer ?
#
loop_
_entity_poly.entity_id
_entity_poly.type
_entity_poly.pdbx_seq_one_letter_code
_entity_poly.pdbx_strand_id
1 'polypeptide(L)'
;MTYFAGEALVRREECNNGSWHEGETSRLKLNIETGLAGLRTNIMVVLYGKLSFRFIDMFMFSLCYHSLPKDASKFEMQVDEDEIYWRHRKEDEELEWTPNSTHLISQLTQCFTNAMVGSRSWIGGLFHRTSTKRNNEKFVDYPLSPIEEERLQRLQERVQVAYDETRPEHQEALRALWVCSFPNVSLEGLISDQWKDMGWQGPNPSTDFRGCGFISLENLLFFARKYPASFHRLLLKKEGIRATWEYPFAVAGINISYMLIQMLDLYSEKPRCLPGANFLKLLGENEEAFDILYCIAFEMMDAQWLAMHASYMDFNDVLNATRIQLERELSLEDINRIQDLPAYNLL
;
A
#
# COMPACT_ATOMS: atom_id res chain seq x y z
N MET A 1 42.67 7.03 40.38
CA MET A 1 42.27 8.44 40.20
C MET A 1 40.77 8.44 39.92
N THR A 2 39.92 8.45 40.96
CA THR A 2 39.27 9.64 41.60
C THR A 2 38.33 10.35 40.62
N TYR A 3 37.03 10.52 40.86
CA TYR A 3 36.29 11.20 41.96
C TYR A 3 34.81 10.71 41.95
N PHE A 4 33.94 10.79 42.97
CA PHE A 4 33.96 10.95 44.43
C PHE A 4 32.51 10.68 44.91
N ALA A 5 32.36 10.21 46.15
CA ALA A 5 31.10 10.02 46.88
C ALA A 5 30.80 11.22 47.81
N GLY A 6 29.56 11.30 48.33
CA GLY A 6 29.15 12.15 49.47
C GLY A 6 27.63 12.38 49.47
N GLU A 7 26.84 11.68 50.28
CA GLU A 7 26.47 11.96 51.69
C GLU A 7 25.45 13.10 51.89
N ALA A 8 24.31 12.77 52.53
CA ALA A 8 23.62 13.66 53.47
C ALA A 8 22.73 12.86 54.44
N LEU A 9 22.94 13.14 55.73
CA LEU A 9 22.36 12.52 56.92
C LEU A 9 21.00 13.14 57.35
N VAL A 10 20.13 12.27 57.85
CA VAL A 10 19.09 12.36 58.91
C VAL A 10 18.84 13.71 59.63
N ARG A 11 17.56 14.10 59.78
CA ARG A 11 17.01 14.61 61.06
C ARG A 11 15.49 14.39 61.21
N ARG A 12 15.10 14.04 62.44
CA ARG A 12 13.76 13.66 62.97
C ARG A 12 12.77 14.82 62.98
N GLU A 13 11.47 14.48 62.94
CA GLU A 13 10.47 15.05 63.85
C GLU A 13 9.45 13.96 64.26
N GLU A 14 9.11 13.98 65.55
CA GLU A 14 8.23 13.06 66.26
C GLU A 14 6.76 13.51 66.10
N CYS A 15 5.82 12.57 65.99
CA CYS A 15 4.56 12.65 66.71
C CYS A 15 3.83 11.31 66.73
N ASN A 16 3.49 10.92 67.95
CA ASN A 16 2.87 9.68 68.33
C ASN A 16 1.34 9.87 68.36
N ASN A 17 0.60 8.78 68.10
CA ASN A 17 -0.83 8.57 68.38
C ASN A 17 -1.88 9.41 67.62
N GLY A 18 -2.46 8.78 66.59
CA GLY A 18 -3.76 9.15 66.04
C GLY A 18 -4.26 8.09 65.06
N SER A 19 -5.08 7.16 65.55
CA SER A 19 -6.05 6.32 64.84
C SER A 19 -5.91 6.25 63.30
N TRP A 20 -5.30 5.17 62.79
CA TRP A 20 -5.42 4.79 61.38
C TRP A 20 -6.87 4.40 61.07
N HIS A 21 -7.57 5.23 60.29
CA HIS A 21 -8.80 4.85 59.63
C HIS A 21 -8.50 3.81 58.53
N GLU A 22 -9.26 2.71 58.49
CA GLU A 22 -9.23 1.61 57.50
C GLU A 22 -9.39 2.04 56.01
N GLY A 23 -9.46 3.34 55.71
CA GLY A 23 -9.59 3.89 54.37
C GLY A 23 -8.28 4.07 53.58
N GLU A 24 -7.13 4.24 54.25
CA GLU A 24 -5.87 4.57 53.55
C GLU A 24 -5.00 3.35 53.20
N THR A 25 -5.09 2.26 53.97
CA THR A 25 -4.46 0.97 53.64
C THR A 25 -5.09 0.32 52.41
N SER A 26 -6.37 0.60 52.13
CA SER A 26 -7.05 0.13 50.92
C SER A 26 -6.60 0.88 49.65
N ARG A 27 -6.28 2.18 49.74
CA ARG A 27 -5.77 2.96 48.59
C ARG A 27 -4.32 2.63 48.24
N LEU A 28 -3.47 2.38 49.23
CA LEU A 28 -2.07 1.98 49.00
C LEU A 28 -1.95 0.56 48.44
N LYS A 29 -2.81 -0.38 48.88
CA LYS A 29 -2.88 -1.72 48.26
C LYS A 29 -3.40 -1.67 46.82
N LEU A 30 -4.44 -0.86 46.56
CA LEU A 30 -4.99 -0.70 45.20
C LEU A 30 -3.97 -0.09 44.23
N ASN A 31 -3.15 0.87 44.69
CA ASN A 31 -2.11 1.51 43.87
C ASN A 31 -0.89 0.61 43.61
N ILE A 32 -0.55 -0.30 44.53
CA ILE A 32 0.52 -1.28 44.33
C ILE A 32 0.05 -2.43 43.43
N GLU A 33 -1.20 -2.89 43.56
CA GLU A 33 -1.79 -3.92 42.68
C GLU A 33 -2.02 -3.41 41.25
N THR A 34 -2.45 -2.15 41.07
CA THR A 34 -2.54 -1.54 39.73
C THR A 34 -1.16 -1.26 39.12
N GLY A 35 -0.16 -0.88 39.92
CA GLY A 35 1.23 -0.75 39.47
C GLY A 35 1.88 -2.08 39.05
N LEU A 36 1.62 -3.16 39.79
CA LEU A 36 2.12 -4.51 39.47
C LEU A 36 1.35 -5.16 38.31
N ALA A 37 0.06 -4.87 38.15
CA ALA A 37 -0.70 -5.25 36.96
C ALA A 37 -0.17 -4.54 35.71
N GLY A 38 0.11 -3.22 35.77
CA GLY A 38 0.70 -2.46 34.66
C GLY A 38 2.11 -2.93 34.27
N LEU A 39 2.94 -3.35 35.23
CA LEU A 39 4.25 -3.94 34.97
C LEU A 39 4.16 -5.38 34.41
N ARG A 40 3.19 -6.18 34.84
CA ARG A 40 2.92 -7.50 34.25
C ARG A 40 2.38 -7.39 32.82
N THR A 41 1.50 -6.43 32.53
CA THR A 41 0.99 -6.22 31.16
C THR A 41 2.08 -5.68 30.24
N ASN A 42 2.94 -4.77 30.70
CA ASN A 42 4.06 -4.28 29.88
C ASN A 42 5.14 -5.34 29.64
N ILE A 43 5.44 -6.22 30.62
CA ILE A 43 6.37 -7.33 30.40
C ILE A 43 5.74 -8.42 29.52
N MET A 44 4.41 -8.64 29.58
CA MET A 44 3.72 -9.51 28.62
C MET A 44 3.75 -8.94 27.20
N VAL A 45 3.52 -7.63 27.01
CA VAL A 45 3.58 -6.98 25.69
C VAL A 45 5.00 -7.03 25.10
N VAL A 46 6.04 -6.89 25.93
CA VAL A 46 7.45 -6.98 25.47
C VAL A 46 7.89 -8.43 25.20
N LEU A 47 7.31 -9.43 25.89
CA LEU A 47 7.59 -10.85 25.63
C LEU A 47 6.76 -11.42 24.46
N TYR A 48 5.52 -10.99 24.26
CA TYR A 48 4.71 -11.31 23.07
C TYR A 48 5.21 -10.59 21.81
N GLY A 49 5.94 -9.48 21.95
CA GLY A 49 6.62 -8.80 20.84
C GLY A 49 7.92 -9.47 20.37
N LYS A 50 8.40 -10.54 21.01
CA LYS A 50 9.67 -11.21 20.65
C LYS A 50 9.60 -12.73 20.45
N LEU A 51 8.48 -13.37 20.74
CA LEU A 51 8.24 -14.76 20.35
C LEU A 51 6.83 -14.91 19.78
N SER A 52 6.77 -15.37 18.53
CA SER A 52 5.57 -15.83 17.80
C SER A 52 4.82 -14.80 16.93
N PHE A 53 5.52 -14.14 16.01
CA PHE A 53 4.92 -13.59 14.78
C PHE A 53 4.79 -14.64 13.65
N ARG A 54 5.28 -15.88 13.83
CA ARG A 54 5.16 -16.94 12.82
C ARG A 54 3.84 -17.74 12.89
N PHE A 55 3.07 -17.65 13.97
CA PHE A 55 1.86 -18.48 14.15
C PHE A 55 0.55 -17.71 14.04
N ILE A 56 0.50 -16.41 14.33
CA ILE A 56 -0.75 -15.64 14.30
C ILE A 56 -1.16 -15.29 12.87
N ASP A 57 -0.19 -14.96 12.00
CA ASP A 57 -0.47 -14.67 10.59
C ASP A 57 -0.96 -15.90 9.83
N MET A 58 -0.43 -17.09 10.12
CA MET A 58 -0.88 -18.34 9.50
C MET A 58 -2.27 -18.80 10.00
N PHE A 59 -2.65 -18.44 11.23
CA PHE A 59 -3.96 -18.79 11.81
C PHE A 59 -5.07 -17.85 11.35
N MET A 60 -4.79 -16.55 11.19
CA MET A 60 -5.76 -15.59 10.64
C MET A 60 -5.98 -15.80 9.13
N PHE A 61 -4.96 -16.26 8.40
CA PHE A 61 -5.11 -16.66 6.99
C PHE A 61 -5.97 -17.95 6.83
N SER A 62 -5.88 -18.89 7.78
CA SER A 62 -6.62 -20.16 7.74
C SER A 62 -8.08 -20.04 8.21
N LEU A 63 -8.39 -19.12 9.14
CA LEU A 63 -9.75 -18.90 9.64
C LEU A 63 -10.65 -18.15 8.64
N CYS A 64 -10.10 -17.27 7.79
CA CYS A 64 -10.85 -16.72 6.65
C CYS A 64 -11.14 -17.78 5.55
N TYR A 65 -10.35 -18.86 5.48
CA TYR A 65 -10.43 -19.84 4.40
C TYR A 65 -11.47 -20.97 4.62
N HIS A 66 -12.03 -21.11 5.83
CA HIS A 66 -12.97 -22.21 6.16
C HIS A 66 -14.46 -21.84 6.08
N SER A 67 -14.81 -20.66 5.57
CA SER A 67 -16.21 -20.23 5.41
C SER A 67 -16.54 -19.78 3.99
N LEU A 68 -16.38 -20.67 3.00
CA LEU A 68 -16.98 -20.49 1.68
C LEU A 68 -17.63 -21.80 1.20
N PRO A 69 -18.92 -21.79 0.80
CA PRO A 69 -19.57 -22.96 0.25
C PRO A 69 -19.01 -23.28 -1.14
N LYS A 70 -18.66 -24.55 -1.34
CA LYS A 70 -18.35 -25.12 -2.65
C LYS A 70 -19.65 -25.28 -3.40
N ASP A 71 -19.84 -24.58 -4.52
CA ASP A 71 -20.59 -25.10 -5.66
C ASP A 71 -20.26 -24.32 -6.94
N ALA A 72 -19.71 -25.04 -7.91
CA ALA A 72 -19.40 -24.56 -9.23
C ALA A 72 -20.64 -24.67 -10.13
N SER A 73 -21.40 -23.58 -10.27
CA SER A 73 -22.26 -23.30 -11.43
C SER A 73 -22.91 -21.93 -11.31
N LYS A 74 -22.19 -20.86 -11.67
CA LYS A 74 -22.81 -19.53 -11.85
C LYS A 74 -21.90 -18.60 -12.64
N PHE A 75 -21.91 -18.74 -13.96
CA PHE A 75 -21.25 -17.79 -14.87
C PHE A 75 -22.25 -16.97 -15.71
N GLU A 76 -23.55 -17.16 -15.54
CA GLU A 76 -24.59 -16.43 -16.29
C GLU A 76 -25.36 -15.38 -15.46
N MET A 77 -25.12 -15.26 -14.14
CA MET A 77 -25.91 -14.36 -13.27
C MET A 77 -25.14 -13.12 -12.76
N GLN A 78 -23.86 -12.97 -13.10
CA GLN A 78 -23.03 -11.86 -12.60
C GLN A 78 -23.11 -10.59 -13.47
N VAL A 79 -23.68 -10.69 -14.67
CA VAL A 79 -23.76 -9.59 -15.64
C VAL A 79 -24.83 -8.55 -15.25
N ASP A 80 -25.91 -8.98 -14.61
CA ASP A 80 -26.99 -8.07 -14.18
C ASP A 80 -26.64 -7.27 -12.91
N GLU A 81 -25.86 -7.84 -11.98
CA GLU A 81 -25.54 -7.16 -10.70
C GLU A 81 -24.64 -5.94 -10.89
N ASP A 82 -23.67 -6.01 -11.81
CA ASP A 82 -22.76 -4.89 -12.09
C ASP A 82 -23.51 -3.74 -12.80
N GLU A 83 -24.45 -4.04 -13.70
CA GLU A 83 -25.30 -3.01 -14.33
C GLU A 83 -26.25 -2.35 -13.32
N ILE A 84 -26.79 -3.15 -12.38
CA ILE A 84 -27.63 -2.68 -11.27
C ILE A 84 -26.82 -1.77 -10.33
N TYR A 85 -25.57 -2.14 -9.98
CA TYR A 85 -24.69 -1.31 -9.15
C TYR A 85 -24.46 0.07 -9.77
N TRP A 86 -24.14 0.13 -11.06
CA TRP A 86 -23.89 1.39 -11.76
C TRP A 86 -25.15 2.25 -11.91
N ARG A 87 -26.31 1.62 -12.12
CA ARG A 87 -27.59 2.34 -12.20
C ARG A 87 -27.97 2.97 -10.85
N HIS A 88 -27.78 2.24 -9.75
CA HIS A 88 -28.02 2.76 -8.39
C HIS A 88 -27.03 3.86 -8.01
N ARG A 89 -25.72 3.69 -8.30
CA ARG A 89 -24.71 4.73 -8.03
C ARG A 89 -25.03 6.04 -8.76
N LYS A 90 -25.51 5.95 -10.01
CA LYS A 90 -25.89 7.11 -10.82
C LYS A 90 -27.17 7.79 -10.31
N GLU A 91 -28.14 7.02 -9.83
CA GLU A 91 -29.37 7.55 -9.20
C GLU A 91 -29.08 8.21 -7.84
N ASP A 92 -28.19 7.64 -7.03
CA ASP A 92 -27.75 8.22 -5.75
C ASP A 92 -26.91 9.50 -5.98
N GLU A 93 -26.07 9.54 -7.03
CA GLU A 93 -25.31 10.73 -7.44
C GLU A 93 -26.21 11.87 -7.95
N GLU A 94 -27.30 11.58 -8.68
CA GLU A 94 -28.26 12.59 -9.13
C GLU A 94 -29.06 13.21 -7.97
N LEU A 95 -29.18 12.52 -6.83
CA LEU A 95 -29.91 12.99 -5.64
C LEU A 95 -29.03 13.78 -4.64
N GLU A 96 -27.70 13.62 -4.67
CA GLU A 96 -26.77 14.23 -3.68
C GLU A 96 -25.93 15.42 -4.19
N TRP A 97 -26.15 15.91 -5.41
CA TRP A 97 -25.39 17.06 -5.94
C TRP A 97 -25.75 18.39 -5.26
N THR A 98 -25.17 18.62 -4.09
CA THR A 98 -25.17 19.94 -3.44
C THR A 98 -24.00 20.79 -3.95
N PRO A 99 -24.19 22.10 -4.23
CA PRO A 99 -23.14 22.99 -4.75
C PRO A 99 -21.88 23.16 -3.88
N ASN A 100 -21.84 22.56 -2.68
CA ASN A 100 -20.71 22.64 -1.75
C ASN A 100 -19.63 21.56 -1.99
N SER A 101 -19.98 20.42 -2.61
CA SER A 101 -19.03 19.33 -2.88
C SER A 101 -18.07 19.68 -4.02
N THR A 102 -18.53 20.40 -5.04
CA THR A 102 -17.69 20.93 -6.14
C THR A 102 -16.64 21.92 -5.66
N HIS A 103 -16.95 22.72 -4.64
CA HIS A 103 -15.99 23.67 -4.05
C HIS A 103 -14.90 22.95 -3.24
N LEU A 104 -15.23 21.88 -2.53
CA LEU A 104 -14.26 21.10 -1.73
C LEU A 104 -13.42 20.15 -2.58
N ILE A 105 -14.02 19.53 -3.60
CA ILE A 105 -13.28 18.79 -4.63
C ILE A 105 -12.33 19.74 -5.35
N SER A 106 -12.78 20.95 -5.73
CA SER A 106 -11.90 21.97 -6.31
C SER A 106 -10.76 22.35 -5.36
N GLN A 107 -10.99 22.50 -4.05
CA GLN A 107 -9.93 22.81 -3.09
C GLN A 107 -8.93 21.66 -2.90
N LEU A 108 -9.39 20.40 -2.94
CA LEU A 108 -8.53 19.22 -2.90
C LEU A 108 -7.73 19.06 -4.20
N THR A 109 -8.37 19.28 -5.35
CA THR A 109 -7.69 19.38 -6.65
C THR A 109 -6.66 20.52 -6.64
N GLN A 110 -6.93 21.62 -5.92
CA GLN A 110 -6.01 22.75 -5.80
C GLN A 110 -4.79 22.42 -4.91
N CYS A 111 -5.01 21.69 -3.80
CA CYS A 111 -3.93 21.07 -3.01
C CYS A 111 -3.07 20.12 -3.87
N PHE A 112 -3.68 19.36 -4.77
CA PHE A 112 -2.98 18.49 -5.74
C PHE A 112 -2.24 19.26 -6.83
N THR A 113 -2.80 20.33 -7.40
CA THR A 113 -2.09 21.17 -8.38
C THR A 113 -0.86 21.83 -7.77
N ASN A 114 -0.90 22.23 -6.49
CA ASN A 114 0.28 22.78 -5.82
C ASN A 114 1.32 21.70 -5.47
N ALA A 115 0.88 20.46 -5.23
CA ALA A 115 1.78 19.31 -5.02
C ALA A 115 2.45 18.83 -6.33
N MET A 116 1.80 18.99 -7.48
CA MET A 116 2.28 18.44 -8.77
C MET A 116 2.70 19.47 -9.84
N VAL A 117 2.49 20.78 -9.63
CA VAL A 117 2.95 21.85 -10.55
C VAL A 117 4.16 22.61 -9.98
N GLY A 118 4.59 22.33 -8.74
CA GLY A 118 5.75 22.96 -8.12
C GLY A 118 7.06 22.26 -8.48
N SER A 119 7.76 22.78 -9.50
CA SER A 119 9.22 22.73 -9.76
C SER A 119 9.96 21.39 -9.59
N ARG A 120 10.93 21.15 -10.48
CA ARG A 120 11.91 20.03 -10.47
C ARG A 120 12.79 19.93 -9.19
N SER A 121 12.37 20.51 -8.07
CA SER A 121 13.07 20.61 -6.79
C SER A 121 12.40 19.83 -5.64
N TRP A 122 11.28 19.12 -5.85
CA TRP A 122 10.67 18.29 -4.79
C TRP A 122 11.12 16.82 -4.78
N ILE A 123 12.11 16.46 -5.60
CA ILE A 123 12.71 15.11 -5.73
C ILE A 123 13.56 14.71 -4.48
N GLY A 124 13.34 15.31 -3.31
CA GLY A 124 14.21 15.06 -2.14
C GLY A 124 13.65 15.36 -0.75
N GLY A 125 12.32 15.50 -0.58
CA GLY A 125 11.78 16.16 0.62
C GLY A 125 10.89 15.35 1.58
N LEU A 126 10.09 14.39 1.13
CA LEU A 126 8.93 13.91 1.92
C LEU A 126 8.72 12.40 2.02
N PHE A 127 9.69 11.59 1.60
CA PHE A 127 9.93 10.36 2.34
C PHE A 127 10.85 10.76 3.47
N HIS A 128 10.43 10.53 4.72
CA HIS A 128 11.36 10.63 5.83
C HIS A 128 12.66 9.97 5.40
N ARG A 129 13.72 10.77 5.39
CA ARG A 129 15.09 10.33 5.53
C ARG A 129 15.11 9.47 6.80
N THR A 130 14.70 8.20 6.68
CA THR A 130 15.32 7.16 7.45
C THR A 130 16.77 7.38 7.16
N SER A 131 17.45 7.97 8.14
CA SER A 131 18.88 7.94 8.22
C SER A 131 19.18 6.46 8.20
N THR A 132 19.35 5.90 6.99
CA THR A 132 20.12 4.69 6.79
C THR A 132 21.46 5.12 7.30
N LYS A 133 21.65 4.90 8.61
CA LYS A 133 22.94 4.82 9.26
C LYS A 133 23.77 4.12 8.22
N ARG A 134 24.76 4.84 7.69
CA ARG A 134 25.60 4.46 6.55
C ARG A 134 26.32 3.18 6.96
N ASN A 135 25.60 2.08 6.98
CA ASN A 135 26.09 0.76 7.19
C ASN A 135 26.82 0.53 5.90
N ASN A 136 28.12 0.37 6.06
CA ASN A 136 29.06 0.01 5.03
C ASN A 136 28.77 -1.45 4.61
N GLU A 137 27.50 -1.73 4.26
CA GLU A 137 27.09 -2.98 3.63
C GLU A 137 27.76 -2.95 2.27
N LYS A 138 28.84 -3.73 2.21
CA LYS A 138 29.56 -4.06 0.99
C LYS A 138 28.51 -4.24 -0.10
N PHE A 139 28.50 -3.33 -1.06
CA PHE A 139 27.74 -3.49 -2.29
C PHE A 139 28.00 -4.91 -2.77
N VAL A 140 26.95 -5.74 -2.74
CA VAL A 140 27.07 -7.11 -3.21
C VAL A 140 27.23 -6.98 -4.70
N ASP A 141 28.46 -7.06 -5.17
CA ASP A 141 28.75 -7.22 -6.58
C ASP A 141 28.38 -8.66 -6.96
N TYR A 142 27.09 -8.88 -7.24
CA TYR A 142 26.57 -10.16 -7.73
C TYR A 142 26.58 -10.20 -9.25
N PRO A 143 27.13 -11.23 -9.91
CA PRO A 143 27.03 -11.31 -11.37
C PRO A 143 25.56 -11.50 -11.77
N LEU A 144 25.14 -10.82 -12.84
CA LEU A 144 23.87 -11.11 -13.52
C LEU A 144 24.11 -12.15 -14.60
N SER A 145 23.17 -13.06 -14.78
CA SER A 145 23.10 -13.89 -15.98
C SER A 145 22.70 -13.03 -17.19
N PRO A 146 23.05 -13.44 -18.43
CA PRO A 146 22.70 -12.69 -19.63
C PRO A 146 21.20 -12.40 -19.76
N ILE A 147 20.34 -13.33 -19.32
CA ILE A 147 18.89 -13.16 -19.38
C ILE A 147 18.36 -12.17 -18.34
N GLU A 148 18.95 -12.12 -17.14
CA GLU A 148 18.60 -11.13 -16.12
C GLU A 148 19.01 -9.73 -16.57
N GLU A 149 20.19 -9.57 -17.18
CA GLU A 149 20.67 -8.30 -17.72
C GLU A 149 19.80 -7.81 -18.88
N GLU A 150 19.49 -8.67 -19.84
CA GLU A 150 18.62 -8.36 -20.99
C GLU A 150 17.22 -7.91 -20.53
N ARG A 151 16.61 -8.63 -19.59
CA ARG A 151 15.26 -8.32 -19.09
C ARG A 151 15.25 -7.09 -18.18
N LEU A 152 16.29 -6.89 -17.36
CA LEU A 152 16.45 -5.67 -16.58
C LEU A 152 16.54 -4.47 -17.52
N GLN A 153 17.35 -4.55 -18.58
CA GLN A 153 17.47 -3.47 -19.56
C GLN A 153 16.12 -3.15 -20.20
N ARG A 154 15.35 -4.15 -20.65
CA ARG A 154 14.00 -3.93 -21.22
C ARG A 154 13.05 -3.27 -20.22
N LEU A 155 13.06 -3.73 -18.97
CA LEU A 155 12.22 -3.15 -17.93
C LEU A 155 12.60 -1.68 -17.67
N GLN A 156 13.90 -1.38 -17.63
CA GLN A 156 14.40 -0.02 -17.46
C GLN A 156 14.02 0.88 -18.64
N GLU A 157 14.12 0.37 -19.87
CA GLU A 157 13.66 1.08 -21.06
C GLU A 157 12.17 1.42 -20.94
N ARG A 158 11.31 0.48 -20.51
CA ARG A 158 9.88 0.72 -20.23
C ARG A 158 9.66 1.80 -19.16
N VAL A 159 10.41 1.74 -18.05
CA VAL A 159 10.32 2.72 -16.94
C VAL A 159 10.66 4.15 -17.38
N GLN A 160 11.51 4.32 -18.40
CA GLN A 160 11.92 5.64 -18.91
C GLN A 160 10.92 6.24 -19.92
N VAL A 161 9.93 5.48 -20.40
CA VAL A 161 8.96 5.97 -21.38
C VAL A 161 7.96 6.89 -20.69
N ALA A 162 8.03 8.19 -20.98
CA ALA A 162 6.99 9.13 -20.60
C ALA A 162 5.68 8.83 -21.35
N TYR A 163 4.54 9.01 -20.67
CA TYR A 163 3.25 9.02 -21.37
C TYR A 163 3.20 10.22 -22.32
N ASP A 164 2.61 9.99 -23.48
CA ASP A 164 2.50 10.96 -24.57
C ASP A 164 1.12 10.82 -25.20
N GLU A 165 0.29 11.85 -25.00
CA GLU A 165 -1.09 11.88 -25.48
C GLU A 165 -1.20 12.01 -27.00
N THR A 166 -0.10 12.28 -27.70
CA THR A 166 -0.06 12.33 -29.17
C THR A 166 0.29 10.99 -29.81
N ARG A 167 0.83 10.03 -29.04
CA ARG A 167 1.20 8.71 -29.55
C ARG A 167 -0.03 7.80 -29.66
N PRO A 168 -0.35 7.26 -30.86
CA PRO A 168 -1.51 6.40 -31.04
C PRO A 168 -1.51 5.15 -30.15
N GLU A 169 -0.33 4.57 -29.93
CA GLU A 169 -0.15 3.40 -29.05
C GLU A 169 -0.55 3.68 -27.60
N HIS A 170 -0.14 4.84 -27.05
CA HIS A 170 -0.49 5.22 -25.68
C HIS A 170 -1.98 5.50 -25.54
N GLN A 171 -2.56 6.20 -26.51
CA GLN A 171 -3.99 6.42 -26.58
C GLN A 171 -4.76 5.09 -26.64
N GLU A 172 -4.28 4.12 -27.41
CA GLU A 172 -4.95 2.83 -27.56
C GLU A 172 -4.85 1.98 -26.28
N ALA A 173 -3.71 2.01 -25.59
CA ALA A 173 -3.59 1.40 -24.27
C ALA A 173 -4.59 2.00 -23.28
N LEU A 174 -4.79 3.33 -23.31
CA LEU A 174 -5.75 4.01 -22.44
C LEU A 174 -7.20 3.63 -22.79
N ARG A 175 -7.56 3.57 -24.08
CA ARG A 175 -8.89 3.06 -24.52
C ARG A 175 -9.10 1.62 -24.10
N ALA A 176 -8.10 0.76 -24.29
CA ALA A 176 -8.18 -0.63 -23.91
C ALA A 176 -8.36 -0.80 -22.39
N LEU A 177 -7.70 0.03 -21.58
CA LEU A 177 -7.91 0.06 -20.14
C LEU A 177 -9.36 0.40 -19.80
N TRP A 178 -9.93 1.43 -20.42
CA TRP A 178 -11.33 1.78 -20.23
C TRP A 178 -12.27 0.63 -20.55
N VAL A 179 -12.08 -0.02 -21.70
CA VAL A 179 -12.90 -1.18 -22.12
C VAL A 179 -12.79 -2.33 -21.12
N CYS A 180 -11.60 -2.56 -20.54
CA CYS A 180 -11.43 -3.58 -19.51
C CYS A 180 -12.06 -3.18 -18.17
N SER A 181 -12.11 -1.89 -17.83
CA SER A 181 -12.69 -1.38 -16.58
C SER A 181 -14.22 -1.30 -16.61
N PHE A 182 -14.78 -0.90 -17.76
CA PHE A 182 -16.22 -0.67 -17.94
C PHE A 182 -16.68 -1.24 -19.30
N PRO A 183 -16.78 -2.58 -19.44
CA PRO A 183 -17.01 -3.23 -20.73
C PRO A 183 -18.33 -2.81 -21.41
N ASN A 184 -19.31 -2.34 -20.64
CA ASN A 184 -20.63 -1.94 -21.13
C ASN A 184 -20.81 -0.41 -21.23
N VAL A 185 -19.76 0.38 -20.99
CA VAL A 185 -19.82 1.84 -21.03
C VAL A 185 -18.90 2.36 -22.14
N SER A 186 -19.49 2.94 -23.19
CA SER A 186 -18.72 3.57 -24.26
C SER A 186 -17.93 4.77 -23.71
N LEU A 187 -16.65 4.84 -24.05
CA LEU A 187 -15.82 6.01 -23.78
C LEU A 187 -16.21 7.14 -24.73
N GLU A 188 -16.63 8.28 -24.19
CA GLU A 188 -16.99 9.49 -24.96
C GLU A 188 -15.75 10.17 -25.54
N GLY A 189 -14.62 10.09 -24.85
CA GLY A 189 -13.35 10.65 -25.30
C GLY A 189 -12.20 10.36 -24.34
N LEU A 190 -10.97 10.55 -24.83
CA LEU A 190 -9.77 10.45 -23.98
C LEU A 190 -9.65 11.57 -22.94
N ILE A 191 -10.47 12.62 -23.09
CA ILE A 191 -10.67 13.67 -22.10
C ILE A 191 -12.17 13.77 -21.84
N SER A 192 -12.62 13.31 -20.69
CA SER A 192 -14.04 13.26 -20.29
C SER A 192 -14.15 13.08 -18.78
N ASP A 193 -15.26 13.51 -18.18
CA ASP A 193 -15.46 13.31 -16.73
C ASP A 193 -15.62 11.82 -16.35
N GLN A 194 -15.90 10.94 -17.31
CA GLN A 194 -16.01 9.49 -17.08
C GLN A 194 -14.74 8.90 -16.43
N TRP A 195 -13.57 9.47 -16.71
CA TRP A 195 -12.32 9.03 -16.08
C TRP A 195 -12.37 9.16 -14.55
N LYS A 196 -13.13 10.09 -13.97
CA LYS A 196 -13.25 10.18 -12.51
C LYS A 196 -13.88 8.92 -11.90
N ASP A 197 -14.70 8.18 -12.64
CA ASP A 197 -15.33 6.94 -12.16
C ASP A 197 -14.33 5.81 -11.89
N MET A 198 -13.20 5.82 -12.59
CA MET A 198 -12.09 4.89 -12.35
C MET A 198 -11.09 5.42 -11.31
N GLY A 199 -11.35 6.61 -10.74
CA GLY A 199 -10.49 7.23 -9.73
C GLY A 199 -9.27 7.96 -10.30
N TRP A 200 -9.38 8.56 -11.49
CA TRP A 200 -8.40 9.52 -12.01
C TRP A 200 -8.62 10.90 -11.37
N GLN A 201 -7.58 11.74 -11.24
CA GLN A 201 -7.70 13.04 -10.56
C GLN A 201 -8.58 14.05 -11.29
N GLY A 202 -8.69 13.92 -12.61
CA GLY A 202 -9.44 14.83 -13.44
C GLY A 202 -9.90 14.17 -14.73
N PRO A 203 -10.52 14.94 -15.63
CA PRO A 203 -11.08 14.41 -16.88
C PRO A 203 -10.00 13.99 -17.89
N ASN A 204 -8.74 14.39 -17.71
CA ASN A 204 -7.63 14.05 -18.61
C ASN A 204 -6.61 13.15 -17.88
N PRO A 205 -6.64 11.81 -18.06
CA PRO A 205 -5.67 10.88 -17.48
C PRO A 205 -4.20 11.22 -17.75
N SER A 206 -3.89 11.89 -18.87
CA SER A 206 -2.53 12.32 -19.22
C SER A 206 -1.85 13.12 -18.10
N THR A 207 -2.63 13.82 -17.26
CA THR A 207 -2.08 14.64 -16.17
C THR A 207 -1.52 13.82 -15.01
N ASP A 208 -2.05 12.63 -14.79
CA ASP A 208 -1.70 11.76 -13.66
C ASP A 208 -0.40 10.98 -13.95
N PHE A 209 -0.12 10.68 -15.21
CA PHE A 209 1.07 9.91 -15.61
C PHE A 209 2.39 10.68 -15.52
N ARG A 210 2.37 11.99 -15.22
CA ARG A 210 3.59 12.83 -15.21
C ARG A 210 4.67 12.33 -14.26
N GLY A 211 4.27 11.68 -13.15
CA GLY A 211 5.19 11.20 -12.12
C GLY A 211 5.78 9.80 -12.37
N CYS A 212 5.06 8.92 -13.08
CA CYS A 212 5.47 7.51 -13.25
C CYS A 212 5.63 7.07 -14.71
N GLY A 213 5.13 7.84 -15.68
CA GLY A 213 5.23 7.52 -17.10
C GLY A 213 4.26 6.43 -17.57
N PHE A 214 4.50 5.97 -18.81
CA PHE A 214 3.64 5.04 -19.53
C PHE A 214 3.54 3.66 -18.86
N ILE A 215 4.60 3.21 -18.18
CA ILE A 215 4.62 1.90 -17.51
C ILE A 215 3.47 1.73 -16.50
N SER A 216 3.04 2.80 -15.84
CA SER A 216 1.91 2.73 -14.90
C SER A 216 0.56 2.44 -15.60
N LEU A 217 0.39 2.90 -16.85
CA LEU A 217 -0.74 2.51 -17.68
C LEU A 217 -0.62 1.06 -18.16
N GLU A 218 0.59 0.63 -18.55
CA GLU A 218 0.84 -0.76 -18.91
C GLU A 218 0.51 -1.70 -17.75
N ASN A 219 0.91 -1.35 -16.53
CA ASN A 219 0.65 -2.14 -15.32
C ASN A 219 -0.85 -2.25 -15.01
N LEU A 220 -1.60 -1.14 -15.06
CA LEU A 220 -3.06 -1.15 -14.89
C LEU A 220 -3.74 -2.03 -15.94
N LEU A 221 -3.33 -1.91 -17.21
CA LEU A 221 -3.88 -2.69 -18.32
C LEU A 221 -3.51 -4.17 -18.22
N PHE A 222 -2.29 -4.49 -17.78
CA PHE A 222 -1.86 -5.85 -17.49
C PHE A 222 -2.74 -6.45 -16.39
N PHE A 223 -2.97 -5.73 -15.30
CA PHE A 223 -3.81 -6.21 -14.20
C PHE A 223 -5.24 -6.49 -14.67
N ALA A 224 -5.84 -5.57 -15.42
CA ALA A 224 -7.19 -5.70 -15.94
C ALA A 224 -7.34 -6.92 -16.88
N ARG A 225 -6.32 -7.21 -17.70
CA ARG A 225 -6.34 -8.33 -18.66
C ARG A 225 -5.98 -9.68 -18.02
N LYS A 226 -4.99 -9.70 -17.13
CA LYS A 226 -4.43 -10.95 -16.57
C LYS A 226 -5.27 -11.47 -15.40
N TYR A 227 -5.74 -10.57 -14.54
CA TYR A 227 -6.51 -10.90 -13.33
C TYR A 227 -7.81 -10.07 -13.28
N PRO A 228 -8.74 -10.23 -14.24
CA PRO A 228 -9.91 -9.38 -14.36
C PRO A 228 -10.83 -9.43 -13.13
N ALA A 229 -10.95 -10.57 -12.47
CA ALA A 229 -11.78 -10.72 -11.26
C ALA A 229 -11.25 -9.86 -10.10
N SER A 230 -9.96 -9.99 -9.81
CA SER A 230 -9.23 -9.15 -8.86
C SER A 230 -9.32 -7.67 -9.18
N PHE A 231 -9.04 -7.31 -10.44
CA PHE A 231 -9.10 -5.93 -10.90
C PHE A 231 -10.48 -5.29 -10.66
N HIS A 232 -11.57 -5.97 -11.03
CA HIS A 232 -12.92 -5.47 -10.83
C HIS A 232 -13.33 -5.45 -9.36
N ARG A 233 -12.92 -6.44 -8.55
CA ARG A 233 -13.15 -6.45 -7.11
C ARG A 233 -12.58 -5.18 -6.46
N LEU A 234 -11.35 -4.82 -6.81
CA LEU A 234 -10.67 -3.64 -6.28
C LEU A 234 -11.21 -2.33 -6.88
N LEU A 235 -11.51 -2.29 -8.18
CA LEU A 235 -12.10 -1.13 -8.84
C LEU A 235 -13.45 -0.75 -8.21
N LEU A 236 -14.30 -1.77 -7.98
CA LEU A 236 -15.66 -1.62 -7.48
C LEU A 236 -15.76 -1.65 -5.95
N LYS A 237 -14.63 -1.83 -5.24
CA LYS A 237 -14.57 -1.91 -3.77
C LYS A 237 -15.54 -2.94 -3.17
N LYS A 238 -15.66 -4.12 -3.80
CA LYS A 238 -16.71 -5.12 -3.48
C LYS A 238 -16.62 -5.72 -2.07
N GLU A 239 -15.49 -5.58 -1.39
CA GLU A 239 -15.21 -6.25 -0.12
C GLU A 239 -14.85 -5.29 1.01
N GLY A 240 -15.16 -5.74 2.24
CA GLY A 240 -14.77 -5.09 3.49
C GLY A 240 -15.66 -3.90 3.89
N ILE A 241 -15.44 -3.41 5.11
CA ILE A 241 -16.05 -2.18 5.59
C ILE A 241 -15.12 -1.03 5.21
N ARG A 242 -15.63 -0.13 4.38
CA ARG A 242 -14.89 0.93 3.71
C ARG A 242 -15.20 2.28 4.36
N ALA A 243 -14.23 3.19 4.37
CA ALA A 243 -14.45 4.56 4.82
C ALA A 243 -15.28 5.32 3.78
N THR A 244 -15.93 6.41 4.16
CA THR A 244 -16.62 7.28 3.19
C THR A 244 -15.64 7.83 2.14
N TRP A 245 -14.41 8.14 2.57
CA TRP A 245 -13.35 8.65 1.70
C TRP A 245 -12.37 7.53 1.39
N GLU A 246 -12.65 6.77 0.33
CA GLU A 246 -11.80 5.68 -0.16
C GLU A 246 -10.62 6.17 -0.99
N TYR A 247 -9.66 5.27 -1.27
CA TYR A 247 -8.58 5.58 -2.19
C TYR A 247 -9.06 5.64 -3.65
N PRO A 248 -8.61 6.65 -4.42
CA PRO A 248 -8.85 6.71 -5.86
C PRO A 248 -8.12 5.57 -6.58
N PHE A 249 -8.85 4.66 -7.23
CA PHE A 249 -8.30 3.40 -7.77
C PHE A 249 -7.16 3.63 -8.79
N ALA A 250 -7.36 4.42 -9.85
CA ALA A 250 -6.31 4.66 -10.84
C ALA A 250 -5.07 5.34 -10.24
N VAL A 251 -5.27 6.37 -9.39
CA VAL A 251 -4.18 7.06 -8.68
C VAL A 251 -3.42 6.11 -7.76
N ALA A 252 -4.10 5.19 -7.06
CA ALA A 252 -3.46 4.15 -6.27
C ALA A 252 -2.56 3.26 -7.13
N GLY A 253 -3.07 2.81 -8.28
CA GLY A 253 -2.29 2.03 -9.25
C GLY A 253 -1.02 2.76 -9.72
N ILE A 254 -1.10 4.06 -10.02
CA ILE A 254 0.08 4.84 -10.42
C ILE A 254 1.11 4.92 -9.28
N ASN A 255 0.64 5.15 -8.04
CA ASN A 255 1.54 5.24 -6.89
C ASN A 255 2.19 3.90 -6.54
N ILE A 256 1.49 2.76 -6.72
CA ILE A 256 2.07 1.43 -6.55
C ILE A 256 3.20 1.20 -7.56
N SER A 257 2.98 1.57 -8.83
CA SER A 257 4.02 1.48 -9.88
C SER A 257 5.25 2.28 -9.48
N TYR A 258 5.06 3.53 -9.05
CA TYR A 258 6.13 4.41 -8.60
C TYR A 258 6.87 3.84 -7.38
N MET A 259 6.13 3.36 -6.38
CA MET A 259 6.70 2.73 -5.18
C MET A 259 7.58 1.52 -5.55
N LEU A 260 7.11 0.63 -6.45
CA LEU A 260 7.88 -0.53 -6.88
C LEU A 260 9.17 -0.13 -7.60
N ILE A 261 9.11 0.85 -8.50
CA ILE A 261 10.29 1.36 -9.22
C ILE A 261 11.36 1.87 -8.24
N GLN A 262 10.95 2.63 -7.21
CA GLN A 262 11.86 3.13 -6.18
C GLN A 262 12.39 2.01 -5.28
N MET A 263 11.50 1.14 -4.79
CA MET A 263 11.82 0.04 -3.87
C MET A 263 12.83 -0.94 -4.49
N LEU A 264 12.68 -1.23 -5.77
CA LEU A 264 13.53 -2.14 -6.54
C LEU A 264 14.77 -1.45 -7.13
N ASP A 265 14.92 -0.13 -6.95
CA ASP A 265 16.07 0.65 -7.43
C ASP A 265 16.28 0.54 -8.96
N LEU A 266 15.18 0.55 -9.73
CA LEU A 266 15.21 0.31 -11.18
C LEU A 266 15.85 1.45 -11.99
N TYR A 267 16.04 2.64 -11.40
CA TYR A 267 16.75 3.74 -12.05
C TYR A 267 18.28 3.59 -12.05
N SER A 268 18.81 2.70 -11.21
CA SER A 268 20.23 2.40 -11.18
C SER A 268 20.60 1.42 -12.29
N GLU A 269 21.82 1.47 -12.81
CA GLU A 269 22.33 0.46 -13.76
C GLU A 269 22.02 -0.97 -13.29
N LYS A 270 22.11 -1.17 -11.98
CA LYS A 270 21.72 -2.40 -11.31
C LYS A 270 21.21 -2.12 -9.89
N PRO A 271 20.14 -2.78 -9.42
CA PRO A 271 19.64 -2.69 -8.05
C PRO A 271 20.70 -2.87 -6.97
N ARG A 272 20.72 -1.92 -6.03
CA ARG A 272 21.72 -1.82 -4.95
C ARG A 272 21.18 -2.27 -3.59
N CYS A 273 19.94 -2.75 -3.54
CA CYS A 273 19.26 -3.25 -2.35
C CYS A 273 18.96 -4.76 -2.49
N LEU A 274 18.85 -5.47 -1.35
CA LEU A 274 18.55 -6.90 -1.34
C LEU A 274 17.21 -7.26 -2.02
N PRO A 275 16.09 -6.55 -1.77
CA PRO A 275 14.83 -6.83 -2.47
C PRO A 275 14.96 -6.70 -3.99
N GLY A 276 15.63 -5.65 -4.47
CA GLY A 276 15.89 -5.44 -5.90
C GLY A 276 16.78 -6.54 -6.49
N ALA A 277 17.84 -6.95 -5.79
CA ALA A 277 18.71 -8.03 -6.23
C ALA A 277 17.99 -9.39 -6.32
N ASN A 278 17.13 -9.70 -5.37
CA ASN A 278 16.32 -10.92 -5.41
C ASN A 278 15.23 -10.84 -6.48
N PHE A 279 14.62 -9.67 -6.68
CA PHE A 279 13.66 -9.45 -7.75
C PHE A 279 14.26 -9.74 -9.13
N LEU A 280 15.54 -9.42 -9.38
CA LEU A 280 16.17 -9.74 -10.66
C LEU A 280 16.18 -11.23 -10.98
N LYS A 281 16.32 -12.10 -9.97
CA LYS A 281 16.21 -13.55 -10.18
C LYS A 281 14.82 -13.92 -10.68
N LEU A 282 13.78 -13.32 -10.09
CA LEU A 282 12.39 -13.53 -10.50
C LEU A 282 12.14 -13.00 -11.91
N LEU A 283 12.75 -11.87 -12.26
CA LEU A 283 12.70 -11.31 -13.61
C LEU A 283 13.44 -12.18 -14.62
N GLY A 284 14.58 -12.77 -14.24
CA GLY A 284 15.32 -13.76 -15.04
C GLY A 284 14.51 -15.01 -15.33
N GLU A 285 13.68 -15.45 -14.39
CA GLU A 285 12.75 -16.57 -14.57
C GLU A 285 11.52 -16.17 -15.40
N ASN A 286 10.92 -15.02 -15.15
CA ASN A 286 9.70 -14.56 -15.81
C ASN A 286 9.78 -13.09 -16.26
N GLU A 287 9.67 -12.83 -17.56
CA GLU A 287 9.69 -11.47 -18.11
C GLU A 287 8.52 -10.61 -17.64
N GLU A 288 7.38 -11.23 -17.29
CA GLU A 288 6.21 -10.56 -16.72
C GLU A 288 6.33 -10.32 -15.20
N ALA A 289 7.46 -10.65 -14.55
CA ALA A 289 7.57 -10.62 -13.08
C ALA A 289 7.27 -9.25 -12.47
N PHE A 290 7.66 -8.15 -13.12
CA PHE A 290 7.34 -6.79 -12.65
C PHE A 290 5.84 -6.52 -12.68
N ASP A 291 5.19 -6.85 -13.79
CA ASP A 291 3.75 -6.63 -13.99
C ASP A 291 2.90 -7.53 -13.07
N ILE A 292 3.38 -8.75 -12.78
CA ILE A 292 2.75 -9.63 -11.79
C ILE A 292 2.95 -9.09 -10.36
N LEU A 293 4.16 -8.63 -10.02
CA LEU A 293 4.46 -8.03 -8.72
C LEU A 293 3.60 -6.77 -8.48
N TYR A 294 3.33 -5.99 -9.53
CA TYR A 294 2.38 -4.88 -9.48
C TYR A 294 0.98 -5.33 -9.05
N CYS A 295 0.45 -6.40 -9.63
CA CYS A 295 -0.88 -6.93 -9.28
C CYS A 295 -0.91 -7.39 -7.82
N ILE A 296 0.13 -8.12 -7.37
CA ILE A 296 0.28 -8.54 -5.97
C ILE A 296 0.31 -7.33 -5.03
N ALA A 297 1.08 -6.29 -5.38
CA ALA A 297 1.19 -5.09 -4.59
C ALA A 297 -0.14 -4.33 -4.47
N PHE A 298 -0.97 -4.35 -5.52
CA PHE A 298 -2.29 -3.72 -5.49
C PHE A 298 -3.24 -4.48 -4.56
N GLU A 299 -3.33 -5.80 -4.68
CA GLU A 299 -4.10 -6.62 -3.75
C GLU A 299 -3.63 -6.45 -2.30
N MET A 300 -2.32 -6.43 -2.07
CA MET A 300 -1.76 -6.21 -0.74
C MET A 300 -2.11 -4.82 -0.19
N MET A 301 -2.05 -3.79 -1.02
CA MET A 301 -2.44 -2.43 -0.64
C MET A 301 -3.90 -2.38 -0.22
N ASP A 302 -4.80 -3.02 -0.97
CA ASP A 302 -6.23 -3.09 -0.62
C ASP A 302 -6.47 -3.87 0.68
N ALA A 303 -5.79 -5.00 0.86
CA ALA A 303 -5.88 -5.79 2.08
C ALA A 303 -5.40 -4.99 3.31
N GLN A 304 -4.32 -4.23 3.17
CA GLN A 304 -3.83 -3.35 4.23
C GLN A 304 -4.76 -2.18 4.48
N TRP A 305 -5.33 -1.59 3.43
CA TRP A 305 -6.34 -0.53 3.55
C TRP A 305 -7.50 -0.97 4.45
N LEU A 306 -8.03 -2.17 4.18
CA LEU A 306 -9.11 -2.77 4.96
C LEU A 306 -8.67 -3.08 6.40
N ALA A 307 -7.50 -3.71 6.58
CA ALA A 307 -6.98 -4.07 7.90
C ALA A 307 -6.70 -2.85 8.79
N MET A 308 -6.35 -1.72 8.19
CA MET A 308 -6.07 -0.46 8.88
C MET A 308 -7.33 0.38 9.12
N HIS A 309 -8.49 -0.02 8.58
CA HIS A 309 -9.68 0.83 8.49
C HIS A 309 -9.36 2.21 7.92
N ALA A 310 -8.52 2.21 6.88
CA ALA A 310 -7.92 3.42 6.34
C ALA A 310 -8.97 4.31 5.65
N SER A 311 -8.69 5.60 5.70
CA SER A 311 -9.34 6.62 4.89
C SER A 311 -8.35 7.20 3.90
N TYR A 312 -8.84 8.06 3.00
CA TYR A 312 -8.02 8.84 2.08
C TYR A 312 -6.80 9.51 2.75
N MET A 313 -6.94 9.96 4.00
CA MET A 313 -5.86 10.63 4.73
C MET A 313 -4.70 9.69 5.08
N ASP A 314 -4.95 8.39 5.15
CA ASP A 314 -4.00 7.34 5.54
C ASP A 314 -3.29 6.72 4.33
N PHE A 315 -3.55 7.24 3.12
CA PHE A 315 -3.09 6.64 1.86
C PHE A 315 -1.58 6.38 1.81
N ASN A 316 -0.78 7.34 2.24
CA ASN A 316 0.68 7.19 2.27
C ASN A 316 1.14 6.17 3.32
N ASP A 317 0.42 6.05 4.44
CA ASP A 317 0.74 5.08 5.49
C ASP A 317 0.46 3.65 5.01
N VAL A 318 -0.66 3.44 4.30
CA VAL A 318 -1.00 2.15 3.67
C VAL A 318 0.05 1.80 2.61
N LEU A 319 0.40 2.72 1.70
CA LEU A 319 1.45 2.47 0.70
C LEU A 319 2.80 2.11 1.34
N ASN A 320 3.19 2.81 2.40
CA ASN A 320 4.44 2.50 3.10
C ASN A 320 4.38 1.14 3.80
N ALA A 321 3.25 0.76 4.39
CA ALA A 321 3.05 -0.58 4.94
C ALA A 321 3.13 -1.66 3.84
N THR A 322 2.65 -1.36 2.63
CA THR A 322 2.68 -2.29 1.48
C THR A 322 4.12 -2.48 1.04
N ARG A 323 4.87 -1.38 0.88
CA ARG A 323 6.31 -1.40 0.59
C ARG A 323 7.08 -2.27 1.58
N ILE A 324 6.88 -2.03 2.89
CA ILE A 324 7.60 -2.75 3.96
C ILE A 324 7.31 -4.25 3.89
N GLN A 325 6.07 -4.64 3.62
CA GLN A 325 5.70 -6.06 3.52
C GLN A 325 6.32 -6.71 2.27
N LEU A 326 6.28 -6.05 1.11
CA LEU A 326 6.92 -6.55 -0.11
C LEU A 326 8.45 -6.67 0.02
N GLU A 327 9.11 -5.69 0.65
CA GLU A 327 10.56 -5.74 0.93
C GLU A 327 10.92 -6.96 1.78
N ARG A 328 10.07 -7.31 2.76
CA ARG A 328 10.26 -8.51 3.59
C ARG A 328 10.09 -9.78 2.78
N GLU A 329 9.04 -9.89 1.97
CA GLU A 329 8.77 -11.08 1.17
C GLU A 329 9.84 -11.31 0.10
N LEU A 330 10.28 -10.26 -0.59
CA LEU A 330 11.38 -10.33 -1.55
C LEU A 330 12.74 -10.64 -0.91
N SER A 331 12.87 -10.48 0.40
CA SER A 331 14.09 -10.80 1.14
C SER A 331 14.10 -12.22 1.73
N LEU A 332 13.05 -13.01 1.50
CA LEU A 332 13.00 -14.42 1.91
C LEU A 332 13.98 -15.27 1.08
N GLU A 333 14.58 -16.29 1.71
CA GLU A 333 15.62 -17.12 1.08
C GLU A 333 15.08 -18.08 0.01
N ASP A 334 13.83 -18.51 0.14
CA ASP A 334 13.24 -19.58 -0.68
C ASP A 334 12.40 -19.07 -1.88
N ILE A 335 12.53 -17.79 -2.25
CA ILE A 335 11.77 -17.20 -3.36
C ILE A 335 12.57 -17.38 -4.66
N ASN A 336 12.16 -18.36 -5.47
CA ASN A 336 12.81 -18.63 -6.77
C ASN A 336 11.91 -18.22 -7.94
N ARG A 337 10.59 -18.19 -7.72
CA ARG A 337 9.58 -17.80 -8.69
C ARG A 337 8.66 -16.75 -8.09
N ILE A 338 8.03 -15.94 -8.94
CA ILE A 338 7.06 -14.93 -8.47
C ILE A 338 5.90 -15.54 -7.69
N GLN A 339 5.53 -16.80 -8.00
CA GLN A 339 4.50 -17.56 -7.30
C GLN A 339 4.88 -17.99 -5.88
N ASP A 340 6.18 -17.95 -5.54
CA ASP A 340 6.66 -18.35 -4.22
C ASP A 340 6.45 -17.23 -3.18
N LEU A 341 6.16 -16.00 -3.62
CA LEU A 341 5.84 -14.88 -2.73
C LEU A 341 4.55 -15.20 -1.95
N PRO A 342 4.55 -15.09 -0.60
CA PRO A 342 3.35 -15.31 0.20
C PRO A 342 2.13 -14.52 -0.28
N ALA A 343 2.33 -13.27 -0.69
CA ALA A 343 1.27 -12.40 -1.19
C ALA A 343 0.75 -12.77 -2.59
N TYR A 344 1.40 -13.69 -3.32
CA TYR A 344 0.87 -14.21 -4.57
C TYR A 344 -0.52 -14.85 -4.38
N ASN A 345 -0.80 -15.38 -3.19
CA ASN A 345 -2.10 -15.98 -2.84
C ASN A 345 -3.27 -14.98 -2.78
N LEU A 346 -3.01 -13.67 -2.94
CA LEU A 346 -4.05 -12.64 -3.02
C LEU A 346 -4.63 -12.50 -4.43
N LEU A 347 -3.90 -12.94 -5.46
CA LEU A 347 -4.34 -13.03 -6.86
C LEU A 347 -5.16 -14.31 -7.09
#